data_AF-T1GAB3-F1
#
_entry.id   AF-T1GAB3-F1
#
_cell.length_a   1.000
_cell.length_b   1.000
_cell.length_c   1.000
_cell.angle_alpha   90.00
_cell.angle_beta   90.00
_cell.angle_gamma   90.00
#
_symmetry.space_group_name_H-M   'P 1'
#
loop_
_entity.id
_entity.type
_entity.pdbx_description
1 polymer ?
#
loop_
_entity_poly.entity_id
_entity_poly.type
_entity_poly.pdbx_seq_one_letter_code
_entity_poly.pdbx_strand_id
1 'polypeptide(L)' 'MEMIMRASNSPTSNMVNENKSSQILEYSDDIDVIGRTKLYVDSIFLEIEKVASSYGLMVNGDKAKIEELRKP' A
#
# COMPACT_ATOMS: atom_id res chain seq x y z
N MET A 1 -3.75 -3.27 11.15
CA MET A 1 -3.58 -2.02 10.37
C MET A 1 -4.90 -1.45 9.83
N GLU A 2 -6.02 -2.16 9.99
CA GLU A 2 -7.36 -1.77 9.52
C GLU A 2 -7.77 -0.29 9.73
N MET A 3 -7.55 0.30 10.91
CA MET A 3 -7.89 1.72 11.16
C MET A 3 -7.09 2.69 10.28
N ILE A 4 -5.81 2.41 10.05
CA ILE A 4 -4.92 3.20 9.20
C ILE A 4 -5.35 3.07 7.74
N MET A 5 -5.71 1.86 7.32
CA MET A 5 -6.16 1.57 5.96
C MET A 5 -7.49 2.26 5.61
N ARG A 6 -8.42 2.34 6.58
CA ARG A 6 -9.67 3.10 6.42
C ARG A 6 -9.43 4.61 6.38
N ALA A 7 -8.44 5.11 7.12
CA ALA A 7 -8.10 6.52 7.18
C ALA A 7 -7.27 7.00 5.97
N SER A 8 -6.54 6.11 5.30
CA SER A 8 -5.67 6.42 4.15
C SER A 8 -6.41 6.56 2.81
N ASN A 9 -7.76 6.63 2.80
CA ASN A 9 -8.61 6.66 1.59
C ASN A 9 -8.22 5.65 0.50
N SER A 10 -7.52 4.61 0.90
CA SER A 10 -6.77 3.77 0.00
C SER A 10 -7.67 2.66 -0.55
N PRO A 11 -7.52 2.27 -1.83
CA PRO A 11 -8.39 1.28 -2.43
C PRO A 11 -8.13 -0.10 -1.80
N THR A 12 -8.94 -0.46 -0.81
CA THR A 12 -9.00 -1.76 -0.12
C THR A 12 -9.66 -2.86 -0.97
N SER A 13 -9.73 -2.67 -2.29
CA SER A 13 -10.39 -3.60 -3.19
C SER A 13 -9.44 -4.69 -3.66
N ASN A 14 -9.89 -5.94 -3.57
CA ASN A 14 -9.12 -7.15 -3.87
C ASN A 14 -8.80 -7.38 -5.36
N MET A 15 -8.99 -6.38 -6.24
CA MET A 15 -8.88 -6.56 -7.69
C MET A 15 -8.41 -5.27 -8.39
N VAL A 16 -7.21 -5.32 -8.96
CA VAL A 16 -6.71 -4.34 -9.95
C VAL A 16 -7.40 -4.62 -11.29
N ASN A 17 -8.13 -3.66 -11.84
CA ASN A 17 -8.82 -3.77 -13.14
C ASN A 17 -8.64 -2.48 -13.95
N GLU A 18 -9.25 -2.36 -15.13
CA GLU A 18 -9.11 -1.16 -15.97
C GLU A 18 -9.53 0.15 -15.26
N ASN A 19 -10.42 0.06 -14.26
CA ASN A 19 -10.93 1.19 -13.48
C ASN A 19 -10.28 1.33 -12.09
N LYS A 20 -9.43 0.40 -11.67
CA LYS A 20 -8.71 0.40 -10.38
C LYS A 20 -7.23 0.14 -10.62
N SER A 21 -6.43 1.19 -10.53
CA SER A 21 -4.99 1.19 -10.83
C SER A 21 -4.11 0.60 -9.71
N SER A 22 -4.70 0.29 -8.55
CA SER A 22 -3.99 -0.22 -7.38
C SER A 22 -4.86 -1.10 -6.49
N GLN A 23 -4.20 -1.94 -5.70
CA GLN A 23 -4.74 -2.85 -4.71
C GLN A 23 -3.81 -2.84 -3.50
N ILE A 24 -4.38 -3.01 -2.31
CA ILE A 24 -3.61 -3.18 -1.09
C ILE A 24 -4.05 -4.47 -0.40
N LEU A 25 -3.08 -5.29 -0.01
CA LEU A 25 -3.28 -6.49 0.79
C LEU A 25 -2.74 -6.22 2.19
N GLU A 26 -3.53 -6.48 3.21
CA GLU A 26 -3.14 -6.35 4.62
C GLU A 26 -3.15 -7.75 5.24
N TYR A 27 -2.07 -8.10 5.94
CA TYR A 27 -2.00 -9.29 6.77
C TYR A 27 -1.29 -8.98 8.09
N SER A 28 -2.05 -8.93 9.20
CA SER A 28 -1.53 -8.56 10.53
C SER A 28 -0.87 -7.17 10.54
N ASP A 29 0.45 -7.12 10.52
CA ASP A 29 1.33 -5.95 10.55
C ASP A 29 2.03 -5.69 9.20
N ASP A 30 1.87 -6.60 8.23
CA ASP A 30 2.41 -6.48 6.89
C ASP A 30 1.37 -5.92 5.91
N ILE A 31 1.85 -5.11 4.96
CA ILE A 31 1.06 -4.49 3.90
C ILE A 31 1.79 -4.64 2.56
N ASP A 32 1.10 -5.18 1.56
CA ASP A 32 1.56 -5.19 0.17
C ASP A 32 0.74 -4.21 -0.67
N VAL A 33 1.43 -3.28 -1.35
CA VAL A 33 0.82 -2.33 -2.28
C VAL A 33 1.11 -2.77 -3.71
N ILE A 34 0.09 -3.16 -4.45
CA ILE A 34 0.18 -3.58 -5.84
C ILE A 34 -0.39 -2.47 -6.71
N GLY A 35 0.39 -1.97 -7.68
CA GLY A 35 -0.05 -0.92 -8.58
C GLY A 35 0.47 -1.10 -9.98
N ARG A 36 -0.21 -0.49 -10.95
CA ARG A 36 0.16 -0.59 -12.38
C ARG A 36 1.44 0.17 -12.73
N THR A 37 1.74 1.23 -11.99
CA THR A 37 2.96 2.02 -12.15
C THR A 37 3.61 2.28 -10.80
N LYS A 38 4.94 2.43 -10.80
CA LYS A 38 5.70 2.80 -9.61
C LYS A 38 5.18 4.11 -8.98
N LEU A 39 4.81 5.10 -9.79
CA LEU A 39 4.24 6.36 -9.30
C LEU A 39 2.96 6.15 -8.48
N TYR A 40 2.07 5.26 -8.91
CA TYR A 40 0.85 4.94 -8.14
C TYR A 40 1.19 4.23 -6.83
N VAL A 41 2.11 3.26 -6.87
CA VAL A 41 2.57 2.55 -5.65
C VAL A 41 3.21 3.51 -4.66
N ASP A 42 4.13 4.36 -5.13
CA ASP A 42 4.83 5.37 -4.30
C ASP A 42 3.82 6.34 -3.66
N SER A 43 2.79 6.78 -4.40
CA SER A 43 1.79 7.70 -3.87
C SER A 43 0.97 7.10 -2.72
N ILE A 44 0.57 5.83 -2.85
CA ILE A 44 -0.19 5.09 -1.83
C ILE A 44 0.69 4.79 -0.63
N PHE A 45 1.94 4.37 -0.87
CA PHE A 45 2.91 4.12 0.19
C PHE A 45 3.10 5.36 1.06
N LEU A 46 3.28 6.54 0.45
CA LEU A 46 3.45 7.80 1.17
C LEU A 46 2.20 8.18 1.99
N GLU A 47 1.01 7.92 1.46
CA GLU A 47 -0.24 8.18 2.18
C GLU A 47 -0.38 7.25 3.40
N ILE A 48 -0.06 5.96 3.25
CA ILE A 48 -0.05 4.98 4.35
C ILE A 48 0.98 5.36 5.41
N GLU A 49 2.21 5.71 5.01
CA GLU A 49 3.28 6.12 5.93
C GLU A 49 2.88 7.35 6.75
N LYS A 50 2.29 8.36 6.08
CA LYS A 50 1.83 9.59 6.72
C LYS A 50 0.72 9.32 7.75
N VAL A 51 -0.23 8.46 7.40
CA VAL A 51 -1.31 8.07 8.33
C VAL A 51 -0.76 7.21 9.45
N ALA A 52 0.06 6.19 9.17
CA ALA A 52 0.67 5.35 10.20
C ALA A 52 1.46 6.18 11.22
N SER A 53 2.20 7.19 10.75
CA SER A 53 2.93 8.14 11.60
C SER A 53 2.02 8.93 12.55
N SER A 54 0.80 9.29 12.12
CA SER A 54 -0.16 9.99 13.00
C SER A 54 -0.73 9.10 14.11
N TYR A 55 -0.65 7.78 13.94
CA TYR A 55 -0.97 6.77 14.96
C TYR A 55 0.26 6.31 15.76
N GLY A 56 1.43 6.94 15.57
CA GLY A 56 2.66 6.60 16.28
C GLY A 56 3.34 5.31 15.79
N LEU A 57 2.97 4.81 14.60
CA LEU A 57 3.65 3.70 13.94
C LEU A 57 4.71 4.22 12.98
N MET A 58 5.74 3.41 12.74
CA MET A 58 6.84 3.76 11.84
C MET A 58 7.08 2.63 10.85
N VAL A 59 7.19 2.98 9.57
CA VAL A 59 7.55 2.02 8.51
C VAL A 59 9.03 1.68 8.65
N ASN A 60 9.36 0.39 8.58
CA ASN A 60 10.75 -0.05 8.57
C ASN A 60 11.31 0.01 7.15
N GLY A 61 12.10 1.05 6.86
CA GLY A 61 12.72 1.26 5.56
C GLY A 61 13.67 0.14 5.11
N ASP A 62 14.28 -0.61 6.04
CA ASP A 62 15.16 -1.74 5.70
C ASP A 62 14.38 -2.95 5.17
N LYS A 63 13.10 -3.05 5.55
CA LYS A 63 12.18 -4.11 5.11
C LYS A 63 11.31 -3.70 3.93
N ALA A 64 11.06 -2.41 3.75
CA ALA A 64 10.26 -1.89 2.64
C ALA A 64 10.99 -2.09 1.31
N LYS A 65 10.31 -2.75 0.36
CA LYS A 65 10.88 -3.07 -0.97
C LYS A 65 9.86 -2.80 -2.07
N ILE A 66 10.35 -2.35 -3.22
CA ILE A 66 9.56 -2.22 -4.45
C ILE A 66 10.05 -3.29 -5.40
N GLU A 67 9.16 -4.19 -5.80
CA GLU A 67 9.45 -5.29 -6.72
C GLU A 67 8.54 -5.23 -7.95
N GLU A 68 9.10 -5.51 -9.12
CA GLU A 68 8.33 -5.62 -10.36
C GLU A 68 7.85 -7.06 -10.54
N LEU A 69 6.53 -7.26 -10.56
CA LEU A 69 5.93 -8.56 -10.80
C LEU A 69 6.13 -8.95 -12.27
N ARG A 70 7.14 -9.79 -12.53
CA ARG A 70 7.27 -10.43 -13.85
C ARG A 70 6.15 -11.44 -14.04
N LYS A 71 5.53 -11.39 -15.21
CA LYS A 71 4.66 -12.49 -15.64
C LYS A 71 5.51 -13.77 -15.79
N PRO A 72 4.96 -14.94 -15.41
CA PRO A 72 5.63 -16.23 -15.60
C PRO A 72 5.98 -16.49 -17.06
#